data_AF-A0A820MJK0-F1
#
_entry.id   AF-A0A820MJK0-F1
#
_cell.length_a   1.000
_cell.length_b   1.000
_cell.length_c   1.000
_cell.angle_alpha   90.00
_cell.angle_beta   90.00
_cell.angle_gamma   90.00
#
_symmetry.space_group_name_H-M   'P 1'
#
loop_
_entity.id
_entity.type
_entity.pdbx_description
1 polymer ?
#
loop_
_entity_poly.entity_id
_entity_poly.type
_entity_poly.pdbx_seq_one_letter_code
_entity_poly.pdbx_strand_id
1 'polypeptide(L)'
;VFFRVTFHNTFHKIEIPGQIIDGIQMKLIILLPRCSSDLVHLYANIKEYLNLPFSSAFIGVCIPKISIDIDMNLNELLKNFNNSYDIGEFNEQIHLSNAYSLERFILDMNIDKPRQILTHSIDLSPVTPWVFFANRPFLFLITYGDYYLLIGQMLG
;
A
#
# COMPACT_ATOMS: atom_id res chain seq x y z
N VAL A 1 3.91 18.78 5.67
CA VAL A 1 2.53 18.25 5.49
C VAL A 1 2.26 17.32 6.66
N PHE A 2 1.04 17.34 7.22
CA PHE A 2 0.68 16.35 8.23
C PHE A 2 0.34 15.02 7.54
N PHE A 3 1.00 13.97 7.99
CA PHE A 3 0.71 12.60 7.55
C PHE A 3 0.13 11.81 8.72
N ARG A 4 -0.63 10.78 8.39
CA ARG A 4 -1.15 9.82 9.37
C ARG A 4 -0.13 8.71 9.52
N VAL A 5 0.41 8.56 10.72
CA VAL A 5 1.49 7.62 11.03
C VAL A 5 1.21 6.79 12.27
N THR A 6 1.75 5.57 12.29
CA THR A 6 1.82 4.72 13.47
C THR A 6 3.27 4.28 13.67
N PHE A 7 3.83 4.53 14.84
CA PHE A 7 5.13 4.01 15.23
C PHE A 7 4.92 2.77 16.10
N HIS A 8 5.04 1.59 15.48
CA HIS A 8 4.95 0.31 16.18
C HIS A 8 6.36 -0.18 16.57
N ASN A 9 6.44 -1.12 17.51
CA ASN A 9 7.71 -1.65 17.99
C ASN A 9 8.49 -2.41 16.91
N THR A 10 7.81 -2.95 15.91
CA THR A 10 8.38 -3.77 14.83
C THR A 10 8.31 -3.12 13.44
N PHE A 11 7.53 -2.04 13.26
CA PHE A 11 7.40 -1.35 11.98
C PHE A 11 6.91 0.08 12.15
N HIS A 12 7.06 0.89 11.11
CA HIS A 12 6.42 2.19 10.99
C HIS A 12 5.38 2.13 9.87
N LYS A 13 4.19 2.65 10.11
CA LYS A 13 3.10 2.73 9.15
C LYS A 13 2.86 4.19 8.77
N ILE A 14 2.66 4.46 7.49
CA ILE A 14 2.24 5.77 6.99
C ILE A 14 1.08 5.62 6.02
N GLU A 15 0.09 6.49 6.12
CA GLU A 15 -0.99 6.66 5.14
C GLU A 15 -0.74 7.96 4.37
N ILE A 16 -0.67 7.83 3.05
CA ILE A 16 -0.43 8.92 2.12
C ILE A 16 -1.70 9.08 1.28
N PRO A 17 -2.37 10.25 1.38
CA PRO A 17 -3.56 10.51 0.59
C PRO A 17 -3.20 10.65 -0.89
N GLY A 18 -3.90 9.91 -1.73
CA GLY A 18 -3.81 9.98 -3.19
C GLY A 18 -4.93 10.82 -3.80
N GLN A 19 -5.23 10.53 -5.07
CA GLN A 19 -6.30 11.18 -5.83
C GLN A 19 -7.68 10.82 -5.27
N ILE A 20 -8.63 11.75 -5.44
CA ILE A 20 -10.04 11.52 -5.17
C ILE A 20 -10.73 11.19 -6.50
N ILE A 21 -11.42 10.05 -6.55
CA ILE A 21 -12.20 9.58 -7.70
C ILE A 21 -13.61 9.33 -7.18
N ASP A 22 -14.63 9.90 -7.83
CA ASP A 22 -16.05 9.77 -7.45
C ASP A 22 -16.34 10.09 -5.97
N GLY A 23 -15.62 11.06 -5.39
CA GLY A 23 -15.76 11.46 -3.99
C GLY A 23 -15.06 10.54 -2.99
N ILE A 24 -14.41 9.46 -3.44
CA ILE A 24 -13.66 8.52 -2.62
C ILE A 24 -12.16 8.78 -2.77
N GLN A 25 -11.47 8.92 -1.65
CA GLN A 25 -10.02 9.15 -1.63
C GLN A 25 -9.26 7.82 -1.72
N MET A 26 -8.40 7.70 -2.74
CA MET A 26 -7.38 6.65 -2.77
C MET A 26 -6.31 6.91 -1.72
N LYS A 27 -5.76 5.85 -1.15
CA LYS A 27 -4.70 5.94 -0.14
C LYS A 27 -3.60 4.96 -0.46
N LEU A 28 -2.36 5.40 -0.29
CA LEU A 28 -1.19 4.54 -0.24
C LEU A 28 -0.83 4.33 1.23
N ILE A 29 -0.84 3.09 1.67
CA ILE A 29 -0.38 2.71 3.00
C ILE A 29 0.96 1.99 2.84
N ILE A 30 2.00 2.44 3.55
CA ILE A 30 3.30 1.77 3.59
C ILE A 30 3.55 1.26 5.00
N LEU A 31 3.86 -0.02 5.12
CA LEU A 31 4.37 -0.64 6.34
C LEU A 31 5.85 -0.93 6.15
N LEU A 32 6.67 -0.10 6.78
CA LEU A 32 8.11 -0.19 6.76
C LEU A 32 8.58 -0.97 8.01
N PRO A 33 9.02 -2.24 7.89
CA PRO A 33 9.59 -2.96 9.02
C PRO A 33 10.76 -2.20 9.64
N ARG A 34 11.04 -2.43 10.92
CA ARG A 34 12.28 -1.95 11.55
C ARG A 34 13.48 -2.78 11.11
N CYS A 35 13.31 -4.09 10.99
CA CYS A 35 14.31 -5.03 10.50
C CYS A 35 13.79 -5.80 9.29
N SER A 36 14.63 -6.09 8.29
CA SER A 36 14.20 -6.81 7.07
C SER A 36 13.60 -8.20 7.35
N SER A 37 14.03 -8.84 8.45
CA SER A 37 13.47 -10.11 8.94
C SER A 37 11.99 -10.03 9.32
N ASP A 38 11.50 -8.84 9.69
CA ASP A 38 10.14 -8.65 10.16
C ASP A 38 9.12 -8.59 9.02
N LEU A 39 9.57 -8.53 7.75
CA LEU A 39 8.70 -8.43 6.58
C LEU A 39 7.72 -9.62 6.49
N VAL A 40 8.21 -10.83 6.79
CA VAL A 40 7.39 -12.06 6.76
C VAL A 40 6.32 -12.00 7.87
N HIS A 41 6.69 -11.58 9.07
CA HIS A 41 5.76 -11.41 10.18
C HIS A 41 4.73 -10.30 9.92
N LEU A 42 5.15 -9.21 9.29
CA LEU A 42 4.28 -8.15 8.79
C LEU A 42 3.24 -8.66 7.80
N TYR A 43 3.68 -9.46 6.83
CA TYR A 43 2.79 -10.02 5.81
C TYR A 43 1.76 -10.98 6.43
N ALA A 44 2.22 -11.87 7.31
CA ALA A 44 1.35 -12.83 7.99
C ALA A 44 0.26 -12.18 8.86
N ASN A 45 0.56 -11.03 9.48
CA ASN A 45 -0.34 -10.33 10.41
C ASN A 45 -0.89 -9.02 9.84
N ILE A 46 -0.88 -8.86 8.51
CA ILE A 46 -1.20 -7.60 7.84
C ILE A 46 -2.57 -7.05 8.24
N LYS A 47 -3.58 -7.92 8.38
CA LYS A 47 -4.95 -7.51 8.76
C LYS A 47 -4.99 -6.84 10.14
N GLU A 48 -4.27 -7.38 11.11
CA GLU A 48 -4.18 -6.80 12.46
C GLU A 48 -3.46 -5.44 12.41
N TYR A 49 -2.35 -5.38 11.69
CA TYR A 49 -1.52 -4.18 11.60
C TYR A 49 -2.17 -3.03 10.83
N LEU A 50 -3.04 -3.33 9.86
CA LEU A 50 -3.83 -2.32 9.17
C LEU A 50 -4.81 -1.62 10.12
N ASN A 51 -5.39 -2.36 11.08
CA ASN A 51 -6.35 -1.84 12.05
C ASN A 51 -5.72 -1.00 13.18
N LEU A 52 -4.38 -0.99 13.31
CA LEU A 52 -3.73 -0.14 14.31
C LEU A 52 -4.06 1.35 14.07
N PRO A 53 -4.35 2.14 15.12
CA PRO A 53 -4.73 3.52 14.97
C PRO A 53 -3.58 4.36 14.43
N PHE A 54 -3.94 5.41 13.67
CA PHE A 54 -3.01 6.43 13.20
C PHE A 54 -3.01 7.64 14.13
N SER A 55 -1.83 8.23 14.28
CA SER A 55 -1.63 9.56 14.85
C SER A 55 -1.29 10.54 13.73
N SER A 56 -1.73 11.79 13.86
CA SER A 56 -1.34 12.85 12.92
C SER A 56 0.02 13.42 13.34
N ALA A 57 1.00 13.42 12.43
CA ALA A 57 2.34 13.94 12.71
C ALA A 57 2.87 14.79 11.55
N PHE A 58 3.65 15.82 11.89
CA PHE A 58 4.41 16.60 10.92
C PHE A 58 5.76 15.94 10.69
N ILE A 59 5.90 15.23 9.56
CA ILE A 59 7.09 14.46 9.23
C ILE A 59 7.54 14.70 7.79
N GLY A 60 8.84 14.53 7.55
CA GLY A 60 9.38 14.37 6.20
C GLY A 60 9.07 12.97 5.68
N VAL A 61 8.85 12.82 4.37
CA VAL A 61 8.59 11.53 3.72
C VAL A 61 9.50 11.40 2.52
N CYS A 62 10.27 10.32 2.45
CA CYS A 62 11.08 9.94 1.30
C CYS A 62 10.75 8.51 0.91
N ILE A 63 10.18 8.32 -0.27
CA ILE A 63 9.81 7.03 -0.82
C ILE A 63 10.35 6.99 -2.25
N PRO A 64 10.99 5.89 -2.69
CA PRO A 64 11.48 5.78 -4.04
C PRO A 64 10.34 5.89 -5.06
N LYS A 65 10.66 6.33 -6.28
CA LYS A 65 9.76 6.17 -7.43
C LYS A 65 9.68 4.70 -7.78
N ILE A 66 8.47 4.18 -7.98
CA ILE A 66 8.23 2.74 -8.15
C ILE A 66 7.36 2.51 -9.38
N SER A 67 7.79 1.59 -10.24
CA SER A 67 6.99 1.01 -11.31
C SER A 67 6.90 -0.50 -11.04
N ILE A 68 5.68 -1.03 -11.03
CA ILE A 68 5.39 -2.43 -10.75
C ILE A 68 4.68 -2.99 -11.97
N ASP A 69 5.30 -3.97 -12.60
CA ASP A 69 4.72 -4.73 -13.69
C ASP A 69 4.38 -6.12 -13.14
N ILE A 70 3.09 -6.45 -13.09
CA ILE A 70 2.60 -7.74 -12.59
C ILE A 70 2.17 -8.56 -13.80
N ASP A 71 2.93 -9.62 -14.06
CA ASP A 71 2.57 -10.69 -14.98
C ASP A 71 2.40 -11.97 -14.17
N MET A 72 1.15 -12.39 -13.98
CA MET A 72 0.82 -13.52 -13.13
C MET A 72 -0.15 -14.48 -13.82
N ASN A 73 0.27 -15.74 -13.92
CA ASN A 73 -0.61 -16.85 -14.25
C ASN A 73 -1.41 -17.24 -12.99
N LEU A 74 -2.71 -16.96 -13.02
CA LEU A 74 -3.60 -17.20 -11.89
C LEU A 74 -4.02 -18.67 -11.76
N ASN A 75 -3.75 -19.52 -12.75
CA ASN A 75 -4.24 -20.90 -12.76
C ASN A 75 -3.79 -21.69 -11.53
N GLU A 76 -2.54 -21.57 -11.10
CA GLU A 76 -2.04 -22.30 -9.92
C GLU A 76 -2.60 -21.74 -8.61
N LEU A 77 -2.79 -20.42 -8.54
CA LEU A 77 -3.40 -19.78 -7.38
C LEU A 77 -4.88 -20.16 -7.26
N LEU A 78 -5.62 -20.10 -8.36
CA LEU A 78 -7.04 -20.43 -8.42
C LEU A 78 -7.31 -21.92 -8.19
N LYS A 79 -6.37 -22.82 -8.49
CA LYS A 79 -6.48 -24.25 -8.12
C LYS A 79 -6.45 -24.48 -6.61
N ASN A 80 -5.73 -23.63 -5.87
CA ASN A 80 -5.62 -23.75 -4.41
C ASN A 80 -6.86 -23.20 -3.68
N PHE A 81 -7.62 -22.31 -4.33
CA PHE A 81 -8.97 -21.98 -3.91
C PHE A 81 -9.87 -23.07 -4.47
N ASN A 82 -10.41 -23.93 -3.60
CA ASN A 82 -11.17 -25.14 -3.93
C ASN A 82 -12.50 -24.82 -4.65
N ASN A 83 -12.43 -24.16 -5.79
CA ASN A 83 -13.52 -23.70 -6.62
C ASN A 83 -13.88 -24.87 -7.52
N SER A 84 -14.80 -25.72 -7.05
CA SER A 84 -15.59 -26.52 -7.97
C SER A 84 -16.34 -25.54 -8.86
N TYR A 85 -15.86 -25.34 -10.09
CA TYR A 85 -16.50 -24.50 -11.08
C TYR A 85 -17.80 -25.18 -11.51
N ASP A 86 -18.90 -24.85 -10.84
CA ASP A 86 -20.24 -25.05 -11.41
C ASP A 86 -20.54 -23.79 -12.23
N ILE A 87 -20.37 -23.91 -13.55
CA ILE A 87 -20.49 -22.78 -14.49
C ILE A 87 -21.97 -22.58 -14.88
N GLY A 88 -22.93 -23.28 -14.25
CA GLY A 88 -24.36 -23.14 -14.55
C GLY A 88 -24.69 -23.45 -16.02
N GLU A 89 -25.77 -22.88 -16.56
CA GLU A 89 -26.37 -23.15 -17.90
C GLU A 89 -25.45 -22.99 -19.14
N PHE A 90 -24.15 -22.76 -18.95
CA PHE A 90 -23.19 -22.93 -20.03
C PHE A 90 -22.99 -24.42 -20.30
N ASN A 91 -23.16 -24.84 -21.56
CA ASN A 91 -22.93 -26.23 -22.00
C ASN A 91 -21.69 -26.85 -21.32
N GLU A 92 -21.81 -28.10 -20.87
CA GLU A 92 -20.83 -28.90 -20.11
C GLU A 92 -19.41 -29.02 -20.72
N GLN A 93 -19.12 -28.33 -21.82
CA GLN A 93 -17.86 -28.34 -22.56
C GLN A 93 -16.99 -27.10 -22.33
N ILE A 94 -17.49 -26.05 -21.67
CA ILE A 94 -16.71 -24.84 -21.41
C ILE A 94 -15.95 -25.00 -20.09
N HIS A 95 -14.62 -24.97 -20.17
CA HIS A 95 -13.74 -24.96 -19.01
C HIS A 95 -12.79 -23.76 -19.09
N LEU A 96 -12.47 -23.18 -17.94
CA LEU A 96 -11.46 -22.12 -17.84
C LEU A 96 -10.09 -22.73 -18.13
N SER A 97 -9.56 -22.50 -19.33
CA SER A 97 -8.27 -23.05 -19.75
C SER A 97 -7.09 -22.26 -19.19
N ASN A 98 -7.17 -20.93 -19.19
CA ASN A 98 -6.18 -20.05 -18.57
C ASN A 98 -6.79 -18.74 -18.04
N ALA A 99 -6.31 -18.30 -16.88
CA ALA A 99 -6.55 -16.96 -16.32
C ALA A 99 -5.22 -16.25 -16.07
N TYR A 100 -5.07 -15.05 -16.63
CA TYR A 100 -3.89 -14.21 -16.46
C TYR A 100 -4.32 -12.85 -15.90
N SER A 101 -3.53 -12.29 -14.99
CA SER A 101 -3.56 -10.86 -14.67
C SER A 101 -2.31 -10.22 -15.26
N LEU A 102 -2.53 -9.27 -16.16
CA LEU A 102 -1.50 -8.48 -16.83
C LEU A 102 -1.76 -7.02 -16.46
N GLU A 103 -1.16 -6.58 -15.37
CA GLU A 103 -1.43 -5.25 -14.81
C GLU A 103 -0.12 -4.50 -14.56
N ARG A 104 -0.07 -3.28 -15.10
CA ARG A 104 1.03 -2.35 -14.86
C ARG A 104 0.56 -1.26 -13.91
N PHE A 105 1.18 -1.21 -12.74
CA PHE A 105 0.97 -0.19 -11.73
C PHE A 105 2.18 0.73 -11.65
N ILE A 106 2.01 1.99 -12.03
CA ILE A 106 3.04 3.00 -11.85
C ILE A 106 2.66 3.85 -10.65
N LEU A 107 3.45 3.74 -9.58
CA LEU A 107 3.29 4.57 -8.40
C LEU A 107 4.18 5.82 -8.57
N ASP A 108 3.65 6.81 -9.28
CA ASP A 108 4.33 8.10 -9.42
C ASP A 108 3.87 9.06 -8.32
N MET A 109 4.65 9.14 -7.23
CA MET A 109 4.47 10.16 -6.21
C MET A 109 5.14 11.45 -6.66
N ASN A 110 4.53 12.16 -7.60
CA ASN A 110 4.92 13.54 -7.85
C ASN A 110 4.27 14.44 -6.79
N ILE A 111 5.08 15.22 -6.07
CA ILE A 111 4.59 16.35 -5.29
C ILE A 111 4.26 17.46 -6.31
N ASP A 112 3.22 17.25 -7.12
CA ASP A 112 2.97 18.08 -8.31
C ASP A 112 2.67 19.54 -7.98
N LYS A 113 2.38 19.86 -6.72
CA LYS A 113 2.35 21.23 -6.22
C LYS A 113 2.86 21.22 -4.77
N PRO A 114 3.84 22.05 -4.39
CA PRO A 114 4.02 22.38 -2.99
C PRO A 114 2.71 23.01 -2.54
N ARG A 115 1.86 22.24 -1.84
CA ARG A 115 0.73 22.81 -1.12
C ARG A 115 1.36 23.84 -0.20
N GLN A 116 1.01 25.12 -0.38
CA GLN A 116 1.43 26.20 0.50
C GLN A 116 1.23 25.69 1.92
N ILE A 117 2.34 25.42 2.59
CA ILE A 117 2.31 25.15 4.02
C ILE A 117 1.86 26.50 4.56
N LEU A 118 0.60 26.59 4.98
CA LEU A 118 0.15 27.69 5.81
C LEU A 118 1.09 27.64 7.01
N THR A 119 2.12 28.48 6.96
CA THR A 119 2.97 28.81 8.10
C THR A 119 2.08 29.57 9.06
N HIS A 120 1.19 28.84 9.74
CA HIS A 120 0.83 29.24 11.08
C HIS A 120 2.17 29.37 11.79
N SER A 121 2.43 30.56 12.28
CA SER A 121 3.56 30.94 13.12
C SER A 121 3.52 30.09 14.39
N ILE A 122 3.85 28.81 14.23
CA ILE A 122 4.22 27.91 15.30
C ILE A 122 5.66 28.29 15.59
N ASP A 123 5.89 28.70 16.84
CA ASP A 123 7.20 28.99 17.38
C ASP A 123 8.07 27.74 17.27
N LEU A 124 8.71 27.56 16.12
CA LEU A 124 9.55 26.43 15.83
C LEU A 124 10.93 26.76 16.42
N SER A 125 11.11 26.38 17.68
CA SER A 125 12.39 25.78 18.07
C SER A 125 12.80 24.80 16.94
N PRO A 126 14.08 24.70 16.56
CA PRO A 126 14.52 23.94 15.40
C PRO A 126 14.35 22.43 15.67
N VAL A 127 13.11 21.96 15.67
CA VAL A 127 12.74 20.56 15.74
C VAL A 127 12.91 20.06 14.33
N THR A 128 14.00 19.33 14.10
CA THR A 128 14.16 18.57 12.86
C THR A 128 12.99 17.60 12.80
N PRO A 129 12.07 17.73 11.81
CA PRO A 129 10.93 16.83 11.74
C PRO A 129 11.45 15.41 11.53
N TRP A 130 10.84 14.45 12.21
CA TRP A 130 11.11 13.04 11.96
C TRP A 130 10.90 12.74 10.47
N VAL A 131 11.74 11.87 9.90
CA VAL A 131 11.66 11.51 8.47
C VAL A 131 11.28 10.05 8.34
N PHE A 132 10.18 9.78 7.64
CA PHE A 132 9.83 8.44 7.17
C PHE A 132 10.59 8.17 5.88
N PHE A 133 11.59 7.29 5.93
CA PHE A 133 12.43 6.96 4.79
C PHE A 133 12.27 5.48 4.40
N ALA A 134 11.59 5.22 3.28
CA ALA A 134 11.34 3.88 2.77
C ALA A 134 12.56 3.35 1.98
N ASN A 135 13.66 3.11 2.70
CA ASN A 135 14.98 2.79 2.14
C ASN A 135 15.39 1.30 2.29
N ARG A 136 14.42 0.43 2.56
CA ARG A 136 14.59 -1.01 2.79
C ARG A 136 13.30 -1.73 2.41
N PRO A 137 13.26 -3.07 2.31
CA PRO A 137 12.05 -3.77 1.93
C PRO A 137 10.84 -3.38 2.77
N PHE A 138 9.69 -3.15 2.13
CA PHE A 138 8.45 -2.73 2.79
C PHE A 138 7.24 -3.33 2.12
N LEU A 139 6.13 -3.41 2.87
CA LEU A 139 4.82 -3.71 2.30
C LEU A 139 4.12 -2.41 1.94
N PHE A 140 3.38 -2.43 0.84
CA PHE A 140 2.53 -1.32 0.46
C PHE A 140 1.14 -1.82 0.08
N LEU A 141 0.15 -0.96 0.30
CA LEU A 141 -1.23 -1.18 -0.07
C LEU A 141 -1.78 0.05 -0.75
N ILE A 142 -2.54 -0.16 -1.82
CA ILE A 142 -3.36 0.88 -2.44
C ILE A 142 -4.81 0.57 -2.08
N THR A 143 -5.50 1.53 -1.48
CA THR A 143 -6.92 1.38 -1.12
C THR A 143 -7.78 2.41 -1.83
N TYR A 144 -9.04 2.04 -2.05
CA TYR A 144 -10.09 2.92 -2.54
C TYR A 144 -11.31 2.78 -1.63
N GLY A 145 -11.53 3.77 -0.78
CA GLY A 145 -12.48 3.63 0.34
C GLY A 145 -12.04 2.51 1.27
N ASP A 146 -12.93 1.54 1.50
CA ASP A 146 -12.68 0.36 2.34
C ASP A 146 -12.13 -0.85 1.54
N TYR A 147 -11.95 -0.70 0.22
CA TYR A 147 -11.45 -1.76 -0.65
C TYR A 147 -9.94 -1.72 -0.81
N TYR A 148 -9.29 -2.87 -0.72
CA TYR A 148 -7.88 -3.06 -1.08
C TYR A 148 -7.77 -3.32 -2.58
N LEU A 149 -7.19 -2.38 -3.32
CA LEU A 149 -6.97 -2.51 -4.76
C LEU A 149 -5.71 -3.33 -5.06
N LEU A 150 -4.63 -3.04 -4.34
CA LEU A 150 -3.35 -3.70 -4.54
C LEU A 150 -2.67 -3.89 -3.19
N ILE A 151 -2.08 -5.06 -2.98
CA ILE A 151 -1.17 -5.36 -1.88
C ILE A 151 0.10 -5.90 -2.51
N GLY A 152 1.23 -5.31 -2.17
CA GLY A 152 2.51 -5.75 -2.67
C GLY A 152 3.64 -5.57 -1.68
N GLN A 153 4.78 -6.14 -2.04
CA GLN A 153 6.03 -5.99 -1.32
C GLN A 153 7.07 -5.39 -2.27
N MET A 154 7.82 -4.41 -1.77
CA MET A 154 9.02 -3.93 -2.42
C MET A 154 10.21 -4.66 -1.81
N LEU A 155 10.94 -5.39 -2.66
CA LEU A 155 12.23 -5.97 -2.31
C LEU A 155 13.28 -4.94 -2.78
N GLY A 156 14.18 -4.57 -1.88
CA GLY A 156 15.19 -3.53 -2.11
C GLY A 156 16.25 -3.92 -3.14
#